data_AF-A0A1H0T062-F1
#
_entry.id   AF-A0A1H0T062-F1
#
_cell.length_a   1.000
_cell.length_b   1.000
_cell.length_c   1.000
_cell.angle_alpha   90.00
_cell.angle_beta   90.00
_cell.angle_gamma   90.00
#
_symmetry.space_group_name_H-M   'P 1'
#
loop_
_entity.id
_entity.type
_entity.pdbx_description
1 polymer ?
#
loop_
_entity_poly.entity_id
_entity_poly.type
_entity_poly.pdbx_seq_one_letter_code
_entity_poly.pdbx_strand_id
1 'polypeptide(L)' 'MKPKDKKDSDSIMEPNFAGTDAQKVKQQIKKDVSQGQGAMTSREAGGMQD' A
#
# COMPACT_ATOMS: atom_id res chain seq x y z
N MET A 1 -1.45 34.77 -22.50
CA MET A 1 -1.93 33.94 -21.37
C MET A 1 -1.11 32.65 -21.37
N LYS A 2 -0.25 32.38 -20.38
CA LYS A 2 0.42 31.07 -20.25
C LYS A 2 -0.37 30.25 -19.23
N PRO A 3 -0.87 29.05 -19.55
CA PRO A 3 -1.39 28.16 -18.52
C PRO A 3 -0.20 27.68 -17.68
N LYS A 4 -0.26 27.95 -16.37
CA LYS A 4 0.61 27.31 -15.40
C LYS A 4 -0.12 26.05 -14.96
N ASP A 5 0.25 24.91 -15.51
CA ASP A 5 -0.14 23.60 -15.00
C ASP A 5 0.53 23.41 -13.63
N LYS A 6 -0.09 23.97 -12.59
CA LYS A 6 0.19 23.60 -11.20
C LYS A 6 -0.41 22.22 -10.96
N LYS A 7 0.32 21.19 -11.39
CA LYS A 7 0.29 19.91 -10.69
C LYS A 7 1.24 20.06 -9.51
N ASP A 8 0.80 20.82 -8.51
CA ASP A 8 1.26 20.63 -7.15
C ASP A 8 0.66 19.28 -6.73
N SER A 9 1.28 18.19 -7.20
CA SER A 9 1.02 16.86 -6.68
C SER A 9 1.55 16.92 -5.26
N ASP A 10 0.70 17.33 -4.32
CA ASP A 10 0.95 17.13 -2.89
C ASP A 10 1.51 15.72 -2.76
N SER A 11 2.80 15.67 -2.44
CA SER A 11 3.63 14.50 -2.71
C SER A 11 3.07 13.38 -1.82
N ILE A 12 2.28 12.48 -2.43
CA ILE A 12 1.68 11.32 -1.77
C ILE A 12 2.77 10.40 -1.18
N MET A 13 4.01 10.62 -1.63
CA MET A 13 5.22 9.94 -1.19
C MET A 13 5.88 10.59 0.03
N GLU A 14 5.41 11.75 0.50
CA GLU A 14 5.94 12.34 1.74
C GLU A 14 5.70 11.38 2.92
N PRO A 15 6.72 11.15 3.76
CA PRO A 15 6.54 10.39 4.99
C PRO A 15 5.39 10.97 5.83
N ASN A 16 4.51 10.10 6.30
CA ASN A 16 3.31 10.46 7.08
C ASN A 16 2.20 11.20 6.32
N PHE A 17 2.27 11.35 5.00
CA PHE A 17 1.21 11.98 4.19
C PHE A 17 -0.18 11.35 4.44
N ALA A 18 -0.23 10.02 4.51
CA ALA A 18 -1.48 9.29 4.75
C ALA A 18 -1.95 9.33 6.21
N GLY A 19 -1.19 9.91 7.14
CA GLY A 19 -1.53 9.97 8.57
C GLY A 19 -1.66 8.60 9.24
N THR A 20 -1.09 7.55 8.64
CA THR A 20 -1.31 6.18 9.06
C THR A 20 -0.53 5.84 10.33
N ASP A 21 -1.20 5.21 11.29
CA ASP A 21 -0.56 4.68 12.50
C ASP A 21 0.15 3.34 12.20
N ALA A 22 1.48 3.36 12.22
CA ALA A 22 2.30 2.18 11.96
C ALA A 22 2.02 1.01 12.92
N GLN A 23 1.65 1.26 14.18
CA GLN A 23 1.34 0.21 15.15
C GLN A 23 0.02 -0.48 14.80
N LYS A 24 -0.99 0.30 14.41
CA LYS A 24 -2.28 -0.25 13.94
C LYS A 24 -2.11 -1.04 12.65
N VAL A 25 -1.34 -0.52 11.69
CA VAL A 25 -1.04 -1.23 10.42
C VAL A 25 -0.36 -2.56 10.70
N LYS A 26 0.63 -2.59 11.60
CA LYS A 26 1.32 -3.83 11.98
C LYS A 26 0.36 -4.85 12.59
N GLN A 27 -0.59 -4.42 13.43
CA GLN A 27 -1.60 -5.32 14.00
C GLN A 27 -2.56 -5.85 12.92
N GLN A 28 -2.99 -4.98 12.00
CA GLN A 28 -3.87 -5.36 10.90
C GLN A 28 -3.20 -6.38 9.97
N ILE A 29 -1.96 -6.15 9.55
CA ILE A 29 -1.21 -7.10 8.70
C ILE A 29 -1.11 -8.47 9.36
N LYS A 30 -0.81 -8.54 10.67
CA LYS A 30 -0.76 -9.82 11.39
C LYS A 30 -2.10 -10.56 11.35
N LYS A 31 -3.20 -9.83 11.53
CA LYS A 31 -4.55 -10.39 11.44
C LYS A 31 -4.84 -10.88 10.03
N ASP A 32 -4.56 -10.08 9.01
CA ASP A 32 -4.84 -10.41 7.61
C ASP A 32 -4.07 -11.65 7.18
N VAL A 33 -2.77 -11.71 7.50
CA VAL A 33 -1.93 -12.88 7.25
C VAL A 33 -2.46 -14.12 7.97
N SER A 34 -2.92 -13.99 9.23
CA SER A 34 -3.54 -15.11 9.95
C SER A 34 -4.84 -15.62 9.32
N GLN A 35 -5.53 -14.76 8.56
CA GLN A 35 -6.72 -15.09 7.79
C GLN A 35 -6.40 -15.53 6.34
N GLY A 36 -5.12 -15.67 5.99
CA GLY A 36 -4.64 -16.01 4.66
C GLY A 36 -4.66 -14.85 3.66
N GLN A 37 -5.08 -13.65 4.08
CA GLN A 37 -5.09 -12.46 3.22
C GLN A 37 -3.67 -11.91 3.09
N GLY A 38 -3.15 -11.89 1.87
CA GLY A 38 -1.78 -11.44 1.61
C GLY A 38 -0.69 -12.40 2.11
N ALA A 39 -1.04 -13.62 2.54
CA ALA A 39 -0.07 -14.64 2.96
C ALA A 39 0.54 -15.43 1.78
N MET A 40 0.07 -15.17 0.55
CA MET A 40 0.46 -15.90 -0.64
C MET A 40 1.95 -15.72 -0.93
N THR A 41 2.68 -16.83 -1.01
CA THR A 41 4.10 -16.82 -1.37
C THR A 41 4.27 -16.65 -2.88
N SER A 42 5.44 -16.18 -3.32
CA SER A 42 5.75 -16.01 -4.76
C SER A 42 5.63 -17.30 -5.56
N ARG A 43 5.90 -18.45 -4.94
CA ARG A 43 5.74 -19.77 -5.56
C ARG A 43 4.25 -20.12 -5.76
N GLU A 44 3.43 -19.89 -4.74
CA GLU A 44 1.99 -20.13 -4.82
C GLU A 44 1.34 -19.17 -5.82
N ALA A 45 1.69 -17.88 -5.77
CA ALA A 45 1.22 -16.87 -6.72
C ALA A 45 1.62 -17.19 -8.17
N GLY A 46 2.86 -17.64 -8.38
CA GLY A 46 3.36 -18.02 -9.71
C GLY A 46 2.72 -19.29 -10.27
N GLY A 47 2.15 -20.14 -9.41
CA GLY A 47 1.37 -21.32 -9.81
C GLY A 47 -0.11 -21.03 -10.07
N MET A 48 -0.60 -19.82 -9.76
CA MET A 48 -1.94 -19.35 -10.12
C MET A 48 -1.93 -18.79 -11.55
N GLN A 49 -1.61 -19.66 -12.51
CA GLN A 49 -1.86 -19.43 -13.93
C GLN A 49 -2.91 -20.47 -14.35
N ASP A 50 -3.93 -19.98 -15.03
CA ASP A 50 -5.13 -20.66 -15.55
C ASP A 50 -4.88 -21.98 -16.30
#